data_AF-A0AAD3CYI8-F1
#
_entry.id   AF-A0AAD3CYI8-F1
#
_cell.length_a   1.000
_cell.length_b   1.000
_cell.length_c   1.000
_cell.angle_alpha   90.00
_cell.angle_beta   90.00
_cell.angle_gamma   90.00
#
_symmetry.space_group_name_H-M   'P 1'
#
loop_
_entity.id
_entity.type
_entity.pdbx_description
1 polymer ?
#
loop_
_entity_poly.entity_id
_entity_poly.type
_entity_poly.pdbx_seq_one_letter_code
_entity_poly.pdbx_strand_id
1 'polypeptide(L)'
;MKIHLLFLSLPFSEAFSAAHSLHHKRWVNTILSSSSSDDEIIQKYRDHSVRDSFNLIVLGDLHLEDDMTKHNQARDDCISALKKLSLLPSPPPTDDNDSSPLKVHDLVNLYQQHPAGKLSCNQLEMLLEYQKQEDKDALNCHLVSLGDLGRKDIRHEPGDAGTTKSFQDAKEFFDSFSPITYELVTGNHDLEGLDEFDTDEGNLQAWMDCFGKDKPYFSKQIGPKTLLVGLSTVRFRNSPHSSHECHVDDEQLEWFQEVLKKTHPDQEEGWRVCVFTHAPIMGSNLRVLQNVHVINGCAWMNHCSESRSSFIEAVKNNPQIKLWSSGHFHLSHEFADSLSNVNHCTFMQVGVVGEKSTRDHTRQTRIVQGNSREFNIYTVNHHVRMEDGSADLRLDATIDLSSGELKRQENKPLDGDESEDVWNKEDNVLFGAYVPQEEDGCYLEAPNGRIVCENELGEKVCWWHMNDGKVLGVHDGQIVEYDATTLSPLGIVVNTKEMGKREVLIVGEENEKVLVLVDPDTNKFEVIHPNDDGSYWRKYQRNKRVRQEEKARELAAQAWFGKK
;
A
#
# COMPACT_ATOMS: atom_id res chain seq x y z
N MET A 1 -42.73 -3.91 2.97
CA MET A 1 -44.00 -3.72 2.23
C MET A 1 -43.90 -2.38 1.50
N LYS A 2 -44.02 -2.40 0.16
CA LYS A 2 -43.52 -1.39 -0.78
C LYS A 2 -44.13 0.01 -0.60
N ILE A 3 -43.28 1.04 -0.46
CA ILE A 3 -43.63 2.45 -0.69
C ILE A 3 -42.70 2.97 -1.77
N HIS A 4 -43.17 2.96 -3.02
CA HIS A 4 -42.61 3.77 -4.10
C HIS A 4 -43.75 4.24 -5.00
N LEU A 5 -43.61 5.49 -5.45
CA LEU A 5 -44.48 6.29 -6.32
C LEU A 5 -45.68 6.97 -5.66
N LEU A 6 -45.46 8.21 -5.18
CA LEU A 6 -46.42 9.33 -5.30
C LEU A 6 -45.75 10.66 -4.88
N PHE A 7 -44.90 11.20 -5.74
CA PHE A 7 -44.51 12.62 -5.67
C PHE A 7 -44.24 13.18 -7.06
N LEU A 8 -45.29 13.26 -7.89
CA LEU A 8 -45.34 14.22 -8.99
C LEU A 8 -46.79 14.71 -9.15
N SER A 9 -46.92 16.03 -9.13
CA SER A 9 -48.13 16.85 -9.37
C SER A 9 -49.21 16.86 -8.28
N LEU A 10 -49.27 17.95 -7.49
CA LEU A 10 -50.46 18.75 -7.09
C LEU A 10 -50.07 19.77 -5.97
N PRO A 11 -50.79 20.91 -5.83
CA PRO A 11 -50.28 22.12 -5.18
C PRO A 11 -50.37 22.11 -3.64
N PHE A 12 -49.50 22.94 -3.05
CA PHE A 12 -49.06 23.00 -1.66
C PHE A 12 -50.14 23.36 -0.59
N SER A 13 -51.44 23.42 -0.93
CA SER A 13 -52.48 23.91 -0.01
C SER A 13 -53.47 22.87 0.51
N GLU A 14 -53.40 21.60 0.10
CA GLU A 14 -54.34 20.56 0.56
C GLU A 14 -53.69 19.44 1.40
N ALA A 15 -52.36 19.41 1.53
CA ALA A 15 -51.66 18.44 2.38
C ALA A 15 -51.85 18.68 3.90
N PHE A 16 -52.32 19.87 4.30
CA PHE A 16 -52.44 20.25 5.71
C PHE A 16 -53.74 19.78 6.39
N SER A 17 -54.75 19.35 5.63
CA SER A 17 -56.04 18.93 6.21
C SER A 17 -56.18 17.42 6.45
N ALA A 18 -55.28 16.59 5.91
CA ALA A 18 -55.28 15.14 6.13
C ALA A 18 -54.48 14.71 7.39
N ALA A 19 -53.70 15.62 7.98
CA ALA A 19 -52.88 15.35 9.17
C ALA A 19 -53.64 15.51 10.50
N HIS A 20 -54.91 15.98 10.49
CA HIS A 20 -55.62 16.36 11.71
C HIS A 20 -56.64 15.34 12.26
N SER A 21 -56.75 14.14 11.68
CA SER A 21 -57.79 13.14 12.05
C SER A 21 -57.26 11.76 12.50
N LEU A 22 -55.98 11.64 12.86
CA LEU A 22 -55.41 10.41 13.43
C LEU A 22 -54.71 10.67 14.76
N HIS A 23 -55.37 11.44 15.63
CA HIS A 23 -55.02 11.55 17.04
C HIS A 23 -56.19 11.06 17.88
N HIS A 24 -56.16 9.79 18.28
CA HIS A 24 -56.56 9.31 19.60
C HIS A 24 -56.56 7.78 19.62
N LYS A 25 -55.38 7.20 19.85
CA LYS A 25 -55.16 6.08 20.79
C LYS A 25 -53.70 5.62 20.67
N ARG A 26 -53.02 5.65 21.83
CA ARG A 26 -51.79 4.93 22.15
C ARG A 26 -50.44 5.65 21.95
N TRP A 27 -50.32 6.90 22.40
CA TRP A 27 -49.03 7.52 22.72
C TRP A 27 -49.20 8.54 23.85
N VAL A 28 -49.43 8.07 25.08
CA VAL A 28 -49.27 8.90 26.28
C VAL A 28 -48.75 8.00 27.41
N ASN A 29 -47.64 8.44 28.01
CA ASN A 29 -46.92 7.90 29.17
C ASN A 29 -45.81 6.87 28.92
N THR A 30 -44.78 7.32 28.21
CA THR A 30 -43.41 7.17 28.73
C THR A 30 -42.80 8.56 28.76
N ILE A 31 -42.93 9.27 29.88
CA ILE A 31 -42.04 10.40 30.17
C ILE A 31 -40.69 9.74 30.46
N LEU A 32 -39.87 9.61 29.42
CA LEU A 32 -38.45 9.29 29.58
C LEU A 32 -37.83 10.54 30.20
N SER A 33 -37.42 10.44 31.46
CA SER A 33 -36.39 11.30 31.98
C SER A 33 -35.13 11.01 31.16
N SER A 34 -34.81 11.85 30.17
CA SER A 34 -33.42 11.92 29.71
C SER A 34 -32.59 12.24 30.95
N SER A 35 -31.65 11.37 31.29
CA SER A 35 -30.65 11.69 32.30
C SER A 35 -29.91 12.93 31.83
N SER A 36 -29.50 13.82 32.74
CA SER A 36 -28.74 15.02 32.41
C SER A 36 -27.50 14.74 31.56
N SER A 37 -26.96 13.50 31.66
CA SER A 37 -25.85 12.99 30.85
C SER A 37 -26.12 12.93 29.34
N ASP A 38 -27.34 12.59 28.94
CA ASP A 38 -27.65 12.28 27.53
C ASP A 38 -27.83 13.57 26.72
N ASP A 39 -28.49 14.56 27.34
CA ASP A 39 -28.64 15.90 26.78
C ASP A 39 -27.25 16.60 26.67
N GLU A 40 -26.33 16.35 27.61
CA GLU A 40 -24.94 16.82 27.53
C GLU A 40 -24.18 16.19 26.35
N ILE A 41 -24.31 14.88 26.13
CA ILE A 41 -23.68 14.19 24.98
C ILE A 41 -24.25 14.71 23.66
N ILE A 42 -25.58 14.88 23.55
CA ILE A 42 -26.21 15.42 22.33
C ILE A 42 -25.68 16.81 22.02
N GLN A 43 -25.52 17.65 23.04
CA GLN A 43 -24.98 18.99 22.85
C GLN A 43 -23.48 18.97 22.53
N LYS A 44 -22.69 18.06 23.11
CA LYS A 44 -21.26 17.87 22.83
C LYS A 44 -21.01 17.45 21.38
N TYR A 45 -21.82 16.52 20.85
CA TYR A 45 -21.67 15.99 19.50
C TYR A 45 -22.55 16.71 18.45
N ARG A 46 -23.02 17.93 18.77
CA ARG A 46 -23.96 18.68 17.91
C ARG A 46 -23.43 18.96 16.51
N ASP A 47 -22.15 19.29 16.39
CA ASP A 47 -21.53 19.68 15.13
C ASP A 47 -20.80 18.52 14.44
N HIS A 48 -20.88 17.31 15.01
CA HIS A 48 -20.22 16.14 14.45
C HIS A 48 -21.08 15.48 13.36
N SER A 49 -20.44 14.99 12.31
CA SER A 49 -21.07 14.29 11.19
C SER A 49 -20.37 12.97 10.89
N VAL A 50 -20.90 12.22 9.92
CA VAL A 50 -20.26 11.01 9.38
C VAL A 50 -19.68 11.24 7.97
N ARG A 51 -19.82 12.45 7.41
CA ARG A 51 -19.50 12.73 5.98
C ARG A 51 -18.04 12.48 5.61
N ASP A 52 -17.12 12.86 6.50
CA ASP A 52 -15.68 12.66 6.29
C ASP A 52 -15.16 11.39 6.98
N SER A 53 -16.04 10.66 7.67
CA SER A 53 -15.68 9.46 8.42
C SER A 53 -15.75 8.23 7.51
N PHE A 54 -14.67 7.45 7.47
CA PHE A 54 -14.61 6.24 6.65
C PHE A 54 -13.74 5.18 7.31
N ASN A 55 -13.96 3.93 6.89
CA ASN A 55 -13.01 2.84 7.05
C ASN A 55 -12.58 2.35 5.68
N LEU A 56 -11.29 2.10 5.51
CA LEU A 56 -10.72 1.60 4.27
C LEU A 56 -9.90 0.34 4.55
N ILE A 57 -10.33 -0.80 4.01
CA ILE A 57 -9.52 -2.01 3.94
C ILE A 57 -8.53 -1.85 2.78
N VAL A 58 -7.25 -2.07 3.03
CA VAL A 58 -6.24 -2.18 1.96
C VAL A 58 -5.66 -3.58 1.98
N LEU A 59 -5.99 -4.35 0.94
CA LEU A 59 -5.44 -5.69 0.72
C LEU A 59 -4.16 -5.56 -0.11
N GLY A 60 -3.07 -6.16 0.37
CA GLY A 60 -1.82 -6.26 -0.38
C GLY A 60 -1.91 -7.37 -1.43
N ASP A 61 -0.80 -8.05 -1.66
CA ASP A 61 -0.70 -9.10 -2.66
C ASP A 61 -1.61 -10.27 -2.27
N LEU A 62 -2.60 -10.52 -3.14
CA LEU A 62 -3.68 -11.44 -2.81
C LEU A 62 -3.24 -12.89 -3.00
N HIS A 63 -2.57 -13.18 -4.12
CA HIS A 63 -2.07 -14.49 -4.55
C HIS A 63 -3.04 -15.61 -4.15
N LEU A 64 -4.21 -15.62 -4.79
CA LEU A 64 -5.23 -16.61 -4.52
C LEU A 64 -4.67 -18.03 -4.64
N GLU A 65 -5.24 -18.95 -3.87
CA GLU A 65 -4.80 -20.35 -3.79
C GLU A 65 -5.97 -21.29 -4.15
N ASP A 66 -5.65 -22.54 -4.50
CA ASP A 66 -6.69 -23.56 -4.72
C ASP A 66 -7.53 -23.80 -3.46
N ASP A 67 -6.88 -23.72 -2.29
CA ASP A 67 -7.54 -23.75 -0.99
C ASP A 67 -7.75 -22.32 -0.47
N MET A 68 -8.98 -21.85 -0.63
CA MET A 68 -9.41 -20.51 -0.22
C MET A 68 -9.69 -20.36 1.29
N THR A 69 -9.47 -21.39 2.12
CA THR A 69 -9.78 -21.37 3.56
C THR A 69 -9.11 -20.19 4.26
N LYS A 70 -7.83 -19.96 3.96
CA LYS A 70 -7.03 -18.90 4.59
C LYS A 70 -7.40 -17.49 4.10
N HIS A 71 -7.75 -17.35 2.84
CA HIS A 71 -8.26 -16.09 2.26
C HIS A 71 -9.64 -15.74 2.79
N ASN A 72 -10.55 -16.71 2.87
CA ASN A 72 -11.89 -16.53 3.45
C ASN A 72 -11.81 -16.17 4.94
N GLN A 73 -10.92 -16.81 5.70
CA GLN A 73 -10.66 -16.43 7.09
C GLN A 73 -10.18 -14.98 7.20
N ALA A 74 -9.23 -14.57 6.35
CA ALA A 74 -8.72 -13.20 6.38
C ALA A 74 -9.78 -12.15 6.01
N ARG A 75 -10.67 -12.46 5.06
CA ARG A 75 -11.87 -11.64 4.78
C ARG A 75 -12.73 -11.50 6.02
N ASP A 76 -13.08 -12.61 6.66
CA ASP A 76 -13.95 -12.60 7.85
C ASP A 76 -13.30 -11.84 9.02
N ASP A 77 -11.99 -11.97 9.17
CA ASP A 77 -11.19 -11.22 10.14
C ASP A 77 -11.25 -9.70 9.85
N CYS A 78 -11.17 -9.27 8.59
CA CYS A 78 -11.31 -7.86 8.21
C CYS A 78 -12.72 -7.32 8.53
N ILE A 79 -13.76 -8.09 8.19
CA ILE A 79 -15.16 -7.71 8.50
C ILE A 79 -15.37 -7.61 10.02
N SER A 80 -14.81 -8.55 10.78
CA SER A 80 -14.84 -8.52 12.25
C SER A 80 -14.11 -7.29 12.81
N ALA A 81 -12.93 -6.96 12.27
CA ALA A 81 -12.18 -5.77 12.64
C ALA A 81 -12.95 -4.47 12.37
N LEU A 82 -13.62 -4.35 11.22
CA LEU A 82 -14.47 -3.19 10.91
C LEU A 82 -15.60 -3.01 11.93
N LYS A 83 -16.23 -4.10 12.38
CA LYS A 83 -17.25 -4.05 13.44
C LYS A 83 -16.68 -3.55 14.77
N LYS A 84 -15.46 -3.97 15.11
CA LYS A 84 -14.76 -3.53 16.33
C LYS A 84 -14.38 -2.05 16.25
N LEU A 85 -13.85 -1.59 15.12
CA LEU A 85 -13.44 -0.20 14.93
C LEU A 85 -14.64 0.75 14.86
N SER A 86 -15.70 0.36 14.13
CA SER A 86 -16.82 1.23 13.75
C SER A 86 -16.34 2.52 13.08
N LEU A 87 -17.23 3.49 12.85
CA LEU A 87 -16.84 4.83 12.42
C LEU A 87 -16.69 5.74 13.64
N LEU A 88 -15.67 6.60 13.60
CA LEU A 88 -15.57 7.75 14.51
C LEU A 88 -16.30 8.95 13.89
N PRO A 89 -17.00 9.77 14.69
CA PRO A 89 -17.58 11.01 14.20
C PRO A 89 -16.51 12.01 13.73
N SER A 90 -16.87 12.88 12.80
CA SER A 90 -16.00 13.93 12.24
C SER A 90 -16.55 15.33 12.51
N PRO A 91 -15.75 16.30 13.00
CA PRO A 91 -14.36 16.13 13.42
C PRO A 91 -14.26 15.20 14.65
N PRO A 92 -13.08 14.63 14.95
CA PRO A 92 -12.90 13.87 16.18
C PRO A 92 -13.10 14.78 17.40
N PRO A 93 -13.60 14.24 18.52
CA PRO A 93 -13.79 15.00 19.76
C PRO A 93 -12.47 15.61 20.25
N THR A 94 -12.52 16.83 20.78
CA THR A 94 -11.33 17.62 21.17
C THR A 94 -10.93 17.51 22.65
N ASP A 95 -11.64 16.74 23.47
CA ASP A 95 -11.42 16.73 24.93
C ASP A 95 -10.45 15.62 25.36
N ASP A 96 -9.35 16.02 26.01
CA ASP A 96 -8.33 15.15 26.64
C ASP A 96 -8.79 14.44 27.94
N ASN A 97 -10.04 14.65 28.38
CA ASN A 97 -10.55 14.04 29.59
C ASN A 97 -11.02 12.58 29.35
N ASP A 98 -10.05 11.67 29.33
CA ASP A 98 -10.05 10.24 29.74
C ASP A 98 -11.24 9.35 29.33
N SER A 99 -12.05 9.75 28.35
CA SER A 99 -13.16 8.96 27.81
C SER A 99 -12.94 8.75 26.32
N SER A 100 -12.86 7.49 25.92
CA SER A 100 -12.78 7.12 24.50
C SER A 100 -13.95 7.75 23.73
N PRO A 101 -13.72 8.27 22.51
CA PRO A 101 -14.77 8.90 21.72
C PRO A 101 -15.92 7.93 21.47
N LEU A 102 -17.15 8.42 21.55
CA LEU A 102 -18.32 7.61 21.21
C LEU A 102 -18.30 7.28 19.72
N LYS A 103 -18.60 6.03 19.38
CA LYS A 103 -18.68 5.58 17.99
C LYS A 103 -19.97 6.10 17.35
N VAL A 104 -19.98 6.20 16.03
CA VAL A 104 -21.17 6.62 15.26
C VAL A 104 -22.38 5.73 15.59
N HIS A 105 -22.18 4.43 15.77
CA HIS A 105 -23.26 3.51 16.17
C HIS A 105 -23.92 3.90 17.49
N ASP A 106 -23.11 4.24 18.51
CA ASP A 106 -23.58 4.62 19.84
C ASP A 106 -24.33 5.96 19.79
N LEU A 107 -23.78 6.93 19.05
CA LEU A 107 -24.41 8.23 18.83
C LEU A 107 -25.76 8.09 18.11
N VAL A 108 -25.83 7.25 17.08
CA VAL A 108 -27.08 6.99 16.35
C VAL A 108 -28.13 6.37 17.27
N ASN A 109 -27.77 5.37 18.07
CA ASN A 109 -28.69 4.74 19.03
C ASN A 109 -29.22 5.75 20.05
N LEU A 110 -28.37 6.69 20.49
CA LEU A 110 -28.78 7.79 21.36
C LEU A 110 -29.74 8.77 20.66
N TYR A 111 -29.42 9.18 19.43
CA TYR A 111 -30.22 10.15 18.68
C TYR A 111 -31.61 9.61 18.34
N GLN A 112 -31.75 8.30 18.09
CA GLN A 112 -33.05 7.65 17.82
C GLN A 112 -34.04 7.76 18.99
N GLN A 113 -33.56 7.98 20.21
CA GLN A 113 -34.39 8.10 21.41
C GLN A 113 -34.92 9.53 21.62
N HIS A 114 -34.49 10.49 20.79
CA HIS A 114 -34.78 11.90 20.96
C HIS A 114 -35.69 12.45 19.83
N PRO A 115 -36.61 13.39 20.14
CA PRO A 115 -37.42 14.04 19.13
C PRO A 115 -36.55 14.78 18.09
N ALA A 116 -36.88 14.66 16.80
CA ALA A 116 -36.12 15.29 15.72
C ALA A 116 -35.89 16.81 15.91
N GLY A 117 -36.86 17.53 16.51
CA GLY A 117 -36.72 18.96 16.80
C GLY A 117 -35.66 19.32 17.85
N LYS A 118 -35.09 18.34 18.54
CA LYS A 118 -33.97 18.52 19.49
C LYS A 118 -32.60 18.23 18.86
N LEU A 119 -32.55 17.66 17.65
CA LEU A 119 -31.32 17.25 17.00
C LEU A 119 -30.83 18.32 16.01
N SER A 120 -29.52 18.43 15.84
CA SER A 120 -28.93 19.28 14.80
C SER A 120 -29.10 18.68 13.40
N CYS A 121 -28.82 19.48 12.36
CA CYS A 121 -28.80 18.98 10.98
C CYS A 121 -27.78 17.84 10.79
N ASN A 122 -26.59 17.94 11.40
CA ASN A 122 -25.55 16.91 11.26
C ASN A 122 -25.96 15.59 11.96
N GLN A 123 -26.66 15.69 13.09
CA GLN A 123 -27.18 14.52 13.81
C GLN A 123 -28.32 13.84 13.04
N LEU A 124 -29.24 14.63 12.48
CA LEU A 124 -30.31 14.12 11.62
C LEU A 124 -29.76 13.49 10.33
N GLU A 125 -28.71 14.06 9.76
CA GLU A 125 -28.00 13.49 8.62
C GLU A 125 -27.34 12.16 8.98
N MET A 126 -26.65 12.07 10.12
CA MET A 126 -26.05 10.83 10.59
C MET A 126 -27.10 9.73 10.76
N LEU A 127 -28.27 10.06 11.31
CA LEU A 127 -29.41 9.15 11.37
C LEU A 127 -29.88 8.71 9.97
N LEU A 128 -29.99 9.64 9.03
CA LEU A 128 -30.44 9.36 7.67
C LEU A 128 -29.45 8.44 6.93
N GLU A 129 -28.16 8.74 6.95
CA GLU A 129 -27.13 7.93 6.31
C GLU A 129 -27.07 6.52 6.91
N TYR A 130 -27.16 6.43 8.24
CA TYR A 130 -27.21 5.15 8.93
C TYR A 130 -28.49 4.34 8.59
N GLN A 131 -29.61 5.00 8.31
CA GLN A 131 -30.86 4.34 7.89
C GLN A 131 -30.88 3.91 6.43
N LYS A 132 -30.12 4.57 5.55
CA LYS A 132 -30.01 4.21 4.13
C LYS A 132 -29.22 2.91 3.92
N GLN A 133 -28.31 2.59 4.83
CA GLN A 133 -27.49 1.38 4.71
C GLN A 133 -28.26 0.14 5.16
N GLU A 134 -28.31 -0.86 4.29
CA GLU A 134 -28.88 -2.18 4.63
C GLU A 134 -28.01 -2.89 5.66
N ASP A 135 -26.69 -2.86 5.47
CA ASP A 135 -25.70 -3.29 6.46
C ASP A 135 -25.07 -2.08 7.15
N LYS A 136 -25.47 -1.87 8.41
CA LYS A 136 -25.01 -0.76 9.24
C LYS A 136 -23.54 -0.87 9.61
N ASP A 137 -22.98 -2.09 9.63
CA ASP A 137 -21.58 -2.34 9.94
C ASP A 137 -20.66 -1.99 8.77
N ALA A 138 -21.23 -1.79 7.57
CA ALA A 138 -20.52 -1.42 6.34
C ALA A 138 -20.67 0.07 5.96
N LEU A 139 -21.25 0.90 6.83
CA LEU A 139 -21.39 2.34 6.57
C LEU A 139 -20.03 2.99 6.29
N ASN A 140 -19.90 3.68 5.15
CA ASN A 140 -18.68 4.31 4.64
C ASN A 140 -17.43 3.41 4.72
N CYS A 141 -17.63 2.11 4.49
CA CYS A 141 -16.54 1.15 4.35
C CYS A 141 -16.17 1.00 2.87
N HIS A 142 -14.87 1.01 2.59
CA HIS A 142 -14.30 0.85 1.26
C HIS A 142 -13.20 -0.20 1.29
N LEU A 143 -12.91 -0.77 0.12
CA LEU A 143 -11.80 -1.71 -0.07
C LEU A 143 -10.93 -1.26 -1.24
N VAL A 144 -9.62 -1.37 -1.10
CA VAL A 144 -8.67 -1.27 -2.22
C VAL A 144 -7.78 -2.51 -2.23
N SER A 145 -7.68 -3.18 -3.37
CA SER A 145 -6.67 -4.22 -3.60
C SER A 145 -5.46 -3.66 -4.34
N LEU A 146 -4.27 -4.04 -3.89
CA LEU A 146 -2.99 -3.65 -4.50
C LEU A 146 -2.54 -4.60 -5.62
N GLY A 147 -3.37 -5.57 -6.01
CA GLY A 147 -3.12 -6.44 -7.17
C GLY A 147 -2.49 -7.78 -6.80
N ASP A 148 -1.86 -8.41 -7.80
CA ASP A 148 -1.29 -9.76 -7.71
C ASP A 148 -2.35 -10.78 -7.27
N LEU A 149 -3.36 -10.94 -8.12
CA LEU A 149 -4.61 -11.60 -7.80
C LEU A 149 -4.50 -13.13 -7.81
N GLY A 150 -3.94 -13.69 -8.88
CA GLY A 150 -3.98 -15.12 -9.15
C GLY A 150 -2.88 -15.93 -8.46
N ARG A 151 -2.90 -17.26 -8.68
CA ARG A 151 -1.92 -18.16 -8.08
C ARG A 151 -0.51 -17.82 -8.55
N LYS A 152 0.38 -17.57 -7.59
CA LYS A 152 1.80 -17.29 -7.83
C LYS A 152 2.54 -18.46 -8.48
N ASP A 153 2.16 -19.69 -8.10
CA ASP A 153 2.76 -20.91 -8.61
C ASP A 153 2.23 -21.20 -10.02
N ILE A 154 2.98 -20.72 -11.02
CA ILE A 154 2.65 -20.90 -12.43
C ILE A 154 2.78 -22.38 -12.80
N ARG A 155 1.62 -23.00 -13.06
CA ARG A 155 1.45 -24.37 -13.52
C ARG A 155 1.13 -24.46 -15.01
N HIS A 156 0.92 -23.32 -15.66
CA HIS A 156 0.38 -23.21 -17.00
C HIS A 156 -1.05 -23.74 -17.10
N GLU A 157 -1.85 -23.45 -16.07
CA GLU A 157 -3.25 -23.88 -15.93
C GLU A 157 -4.17 -22.67 -15.69
N PRO A 158 -5.47 -22.75 -16.07
CA PRO A 158 -6.45 -21.73 -15.71
C PRO A 158 -6.45 -21.47 -14.19
N GLY A 159 -6.42 -20.20 -13.78
CA GLY A 159 -6.36 -19.77 -12.39
C GLY A 159 -4.96 -19.32 -11.95
N ASP A 160 -3.93 -19.59 -12.77
CA ASP A 160 -2.61 -18.99 -12.59
C ASP A 160 -2.65 -17.48 -12.80
N ALA A 161 -1.70 -16.78 -12.19
CA ALA A 161 -1.61 -15.34 -12.25
C ALA A 161 -1.69 -14.78 -13.68
N GLY A 162 -2.56 -13.77 -13.84
CA GLY A 162 -2.78 -13.07 -15.10
C GLY A 162 -3.68 -13.79 -16.11
N THR A 163 -4.32 -14.90 -15.75
CA THR A 163 -5.31 -15.60 -16.60
C THR A 163 -6.73 -15.10 -16.35
N THR A 164 -7.65 -15.24 -17.31
CA THR A 164 -9.07 -14.85 -17.17
C THR A 164 -9.72 -15.53 -15.96
N LYS A 165 -9.44 -16.82 -15.74
CA LYS A 165 -9.97 -17.56 -14.59
C LYS A 165 -9.49 -16.97 -13.27
N SER A 166 -8.23 -16.54 -13.19
CA SER A 166 -7.71 -15.89 -11.98
C SER A 166 -8.44 -14.58 -11.66
N PHE A 167 -8.79 -13.80 -12.70
CA PHE A 167 -9.56 -12.56 -12.53
C PHE A 167 -10.98 -12.85 -12.05
N GLN A 168 -11.63 -13.90 -12.58
CA GLN A 168 -12.96 -14.32 -12.15
C GLN A 168 -12.97 -14.78 -10.69
N ASP A 169 -11.95 -15.54 -10.26
CA ASP A 169 -11.83 -16.00 -8.87
C ASP A 169 -11.58 -14.85 -7.91
N ALA A 170 -10.72 -13.91 -8.30
CA ALA A 170 -10.51 -12.68 -7.54
C ALA A 170 -11.78 -11.84 -7.45
N LYS A 171 -12.54 -11.74 -8.54
CA LYS A 171 -13.84 -11.08 -8.55
C LYS A 171 -14.82 -11.73 -7.58
N GLU A 172 -14.93 -13.06 -7.59
CA GLU A 172 -15.79 -13.78 -6.62
C GLU A 172 -15.36 -13.51 -5.18
N PHE A 173 -14.05 -13.53 -4.91
CA PHE A 173 -13.50 -13.21 -3.60
C PHE A 173 -13.85 -11.78 -3.17
N PHE A 174 -13.65 -10.77 -4.02
CA PHE A 174 -13.99 -9.38 -3.70
C PHE A 174 -15.49 -9.15 -3.56
N ASP A 175 -16.32 -9.75 -4.42
CA ASP A 175 -17.77 -9.66 -4.33
C ASP A 175 -18.31 -10.25 -3.01
N SER A 176 -17.55 -11.16 -2.38
CA SER A 176 -17.89 -11.72 -1.07
C SER A 176 -17.73 -10.74 0.11
N PHE A 177 -17.11 -9.57 -0.08
CA PHE A 177 -17.09 -8.47 0.89
C PHE A 177 -18.37 -7.61 0.87
N SER A 178 -19.34 -7.93 0.00
CA SER A 178 -20.60 -7.20 -0.13
C SER A 178 -21.25 -6.93 1.25
N PRO A 179 -21.72 -5.69 1.51
CA PRO A 179 -21.93 -4.59 0.55
C PRO A 179 -20.73 -3.63 0.37
N ILE A 180 -19.54 -3.96 0.88
CA ILE A 180 -18.37 -3.09 0.77
C ILE A 180 -17.94 -2.98 -0.70
N THR A 181 -17.91 -1.76 -1.23
CA THR A 181 -17.42 -1.49 -2.58
C THR A 181 -15.90 -1.51 -2.63
N TYR A 182 -15.35 -2.08 -3.71
CA TYR A 182 -13.90 -2.18 -3.89
C TYR A 182 -13.40 -1.41 -5.12
N GLU A 183 -12.15 -1.00 -5.05
CA GLU A 183 -11.32 -0.62 -6.18
C GLU A 183 -10.05 -1.48 -6.19
N LEU A 184 -9.35 -1.50 -7.31
CA LEU A 184 -8.16 -2.32 -7.45
C LEU A 184 -7.22 -1.72 -8.49
N VAL A 185 -5.92 -1.96 -8.26
CA VAL A 185 -4.85 -1.77 -9.24
C VAL A 185 -4.28 -3.12 -9.64
N THR A 186 -3.61 -3.19 -10.78
CA THR A 186 -2.87 -4.39 -11.19
C THR A 186 -1.50 -4.44 -10.52
N GLY A 187 -1.08 -5.65 -10.17
CA GLY A 187 0.29 -6.01 -9.78
C GLY A 187 1.06 -6.67 -10.91
N ASN A 188 2.35 -6.93 -10.70
CA ASN A 188 3.20 -7.47 -11.76
C ASN A 188 2.82 -8.89 -12.19
N HIS A 189 2.18 -9.68 -11.33
CA HIS A 189 1.72 -11.01 -11.67
C HIS A 189 0.38 -11.00 -12.42
N ASP A 190 -0.40 -9.91 -12.37
CA ASP A 190 -1.70 -9.80 -13.07
C ASP A 190 -1.57 -9.71 -14.59
N LEU A 191 -0.37 -9.41 -15.10
CA LEU A 191 -0.08 -9.36 -16.54
C LEU A 191 0.75 -10.55 -17.01
N GLU A 192 0.96 -11.56 -16.15
CA GLU A 192 1.76 -12.72 -16.50
C GLU A 192 1.09 -13.51 -17.63
N GLY A 193 -0.03 -14.20 -17.38
CA GLY A 193 -1.01 -14.62 -18.41
C GLY A 193 -0.45 -15.22 -19.72
N LEU A 194 0.75 -15.82 -19.68
CA LEU A 194 1.54 -16.12 -20.89
C LEU A 194 0.93 -17.24 -21.72
N ASP A 195 0.10 -18.06 -21.10
CA ASP A 195 -0.58 -19.19 -21.73
C ASP A 195 -1.91 -18.78 -22.40
N GLU A 196 -2.38 -17.55 -22.16
CA GLU A 196 -3.68 -17.07 -22.64
C GLU A 196 -3.57 -15.83 -23.53
N PHE A 197 -2.63 -14.92 -23.26
CA PHE A 197 -2.54 -13.63 -23.94
C PHE A 197 -1.19 -13.40 -24.63
N ASP A 198 -1.25 -13.00 -25.89
CA ASP A 198 -0.06 -12.67 -26.70
C ASP A 198 0.52 -11.27 -26.39
N THR A 199 -0.30 -10.37 -25.85
CA THR A 199 0.02 -8.94 -25.66
C THR A 199 -0.35 -8.45 -24.26
N ASP A 200 0.36 -7.43 -23.77
CA ASP A 200 0.05 -6.81 -22.48
C ASP A 200 -1.31 -6.10 -22.54
N GLU A 201 -1.65 -5.49 -23.68
CA GLU A 201 -2.91 -4.81 -23.93
C GLU A 201 -4.10 -5.79 -23.91
N GLY A 202 -3.96 -6.97 -24.53
CA GLY A 202 -4.99 -8.01 -24.51
C GLY A 202 -5.22 -8.57 -23.11
N ASN A 203 -4.14 -8.79 -22.36
CA ASN A 203 -4.23 -9.26 -20.97
C ASN A 203 -4.91 -8.23 -20.07
N LEU A 204 -4.53 -6.95 -20.19
CA LEU A 204 -5.08 -5.85 -19.42
C LEU A 204 -6.55 -5.61 -19.76
N GLN A 205 -6.94 -5.73 -21.04
CA GLN A 205 -8.34 -5.62 -21.45
C GLN A 205 -9.20 -6.73 -20.81
N ALA A 206 -8.72 -7.97 -20.77
CA ALA A 206 -9.46 -9.06 -20.12
C ALA A 206 -9.64 -8.82 -18.60
N TRP A 207 -8.62 -8.26 -17.94
CA TRP A 207 -8.72 -7.84 -16.54
C TRP A 207 -9.77 -6.72 -16.38
N MET A 208 -9.71 -5.67 -17.20
CA MET A 208 -10.66 -4.55 -17.17
C MET A 208 -12.11 -5.01 -17.43
N ASP A 209 -12.32 -5.88 -18.41
CA ASP A 209 -13.64 -6.43 -18.74
C ASP A 209 -14.22 -7.24 -17.58
N CYS A 210 -13.38 -8.03 -16.88
CA CYS A 210 -13.79 -8.83 -15.72
C CYS A 210 -14.30 -7.95 -14.57
N PHE A 211 -13.60 -6.84 -14.29
CA PHE A 211 -13.93 -5.91 -13.20
C PHE A 211 -14.83 -4.75 -13.62
N GLY A 212 -15.26 -4.69 -14.89
CA GLY A 212 -16.12 -3.63 -15.43
C GLY A 212 -15.47 -2.24 -15.40
N LYS A 213 -14.16 -2.16 -15.70
CA LYS A 213 -13.39 -0.91 -15.68
C LYS A 213 -13.18 -0.37 -17.09
N ASP A 214 -13.35 0.93 -17.26
CA ASP A 214 -13.04 1.62 -18.53
C ASP A 214 -11.55 1.93 -18.69
N LYS A 215 -10.84 2.04 -17.55
CA LYS A 215 -9.42 2.38 -17.45
C LYS A 215 -8.76 1.53 -16.37
N PRO A 216 -7.45 1.25 -16.47
CA PRO A 216 -6.76 0.41 -15.51
C PRO A 216 -6.48 1.14 -14.18
N TYR A 217 -6.53 2.47 -14.18
CA TYR A 217 -6.39 3.36 -13.03
C TYR A 217 -7.76 3.88 -12.56
N PHE A 218 -7.83 4.44 -11.35
CA PHE A 218 -9.09 4.96 -10.81
C PHE A 218 -8.90 6.18 -9.91
N SER A 219 -9.94 7.01 -9.82
CA SER A 219 -10.10 7.97 -8.74
C SER A 219 -11.51 7.85 -8.14
N LYS A 220 -11.62 7.73 -6.81
CA LYS A 220 -12.89 7.56 -6.11
C LYS A 220 -12.97 8.48 -4.92
N GLN A 221 -13.97 9.36 -4.92
CA GLN A 221 -14.24 10.23 -3.78
C GLN A 221 -15.05 9.47 -2.74
N ILE A 222 -14.54 9.39 -1.52
CA ILE A 222 -15.14 8.64 -0.39
C ILE A 222 -15.62 9.55 0.75
N GLY A 223 -15.41 10.86 0.61
CA GLY A 223 -15.90 11.90 1.51
C GLY A 223 -15.76 13.28 0.85
N PRO A 224 -16.34 14.35 1.41
CA PRO A 224 -16.34 15.70 0.83
C PRO A 224 -15.01 16.18 0.23
N LYS A 225 -13.87 15.81 0.84
CA LYS A 225 -12.53 16.10 0.30
C LYS A 225 -11.52 14.97 0.52
N THR A 226 -12.00 13.73 0.47
CA THR A 226 -11.16 12.55 0.62
C THR A 226 -11.22 11.73 -0.66
N LEU A 227 -10.07 11.61 -1.34
CA LEU A 227 -9.94 10.98 -2.64
C LEU A 227 -9.01 9.77 -2.58
N LEU A 228 -9.48 8.65 -3.11
CA LEU A 228 -8.65 7.47 -3.38
C LEU A 228 -8.18 7.54 -4.83
N VAL A 229 -6.89 7.29 -5.09
CA VAL A 229 -6.28 7.32 -6.43
C VAL A 229 -5.43 6.09 -6.63
N GLY A 230 -5.72 5.26 -7.62
CA GLY A 230 -4.94 4.06 -7.94
C GLY A 230 -4.23 4.15 -9.28
N LEU A 231 -2.96 3.75 -9.34
CA LEU A 231 -2.18 3.61 -10.57
C LEU A 231 -1.78 2.16 -10.78
N SER A 232 -1.94 1.67 -12.01
CA SER A 232 -1.84 0.26 -12.35
C SER A 232 -0.61 -0.03 -13.20
N THR A 233 -0.01 -1.20 -12.99
CA THR A 233 1.00 -1.69 -13.92
C THR A 233 0.35 -2.10 -15.24
N VAL A 234 0.92 -1.67 -16.36
CA VAL A 234 0.37 -1.93 -17.70
C VAL A 234 1.34 -2.68 -18.61
N ARG A 235 2.48 -3.12 -18.07
CA ARG A 235 3.57 -3.73 -18.85
C ARG A 235 4.13 -4.97 -18.16
N PHE A 236 4.33 -6.03 -18.95
CA PHE A 236 5.01 -7.27 -18.52
C PHE A 236 5.90 -7.82 -19.65
N ARG A 237 5.31 -8.14 -20.80
CA ARG A 237 5.99 -8.71 -21.97
C ARG A 237 7.00 -7.73 -22.57
N ASN A 238 6.61 -6.46 -22.65
CA ASN A 238 7.43 -5.41 -23.26
C ASN A 238 8.41 -4.75 -22.27
N SER A 239 8.57 -5.30 -21.06
CA SER A 239 9.51 -4.73 -20.08
C SER A 239 10.96 -4.83 -20.56
N PRO A 240 11.73 -3.71 -20.57
CA PRO A 240 13.10 -3.69 -21.08
C PRO A 240 14.12 -4.39 -20.15
N HIS A 241 13.73 -4.68 -18.90
CA HIS A 241 14.60 -5.30 -17.90
C HIS A 241 13.92 -6.52 -17.28
N SER A 242 13.17 -6.30 -16.19
CA SER A 242 12.43 -7.34 -15.48
C SER A 242 10.96 -7.32 -15.85
N SER A 243 10.42 -8.47 -16.23
CA SER A 243 8.98 -8.63 -16.44
C SER A 243 8.16 -8.37 -15.16
N HIS A 244 8.80 -8.41 -13.98
CA HIS A 244 8.15 -8.09 -12.71
C HIS A 244 8.32 -6.60 -12.31
N GLU A 245 8.86 -5.75 -13.18
CA GLU A 245 8.82 -4.30 -12.98
C GLU A 245 7.37 -3.82 -13.03
N CYS A 246 6.93 -3.10 -12.00
CA CYS A 246 5.66 -2.39 -12.05
C CYS A 246 5.83 -1.08 -12.82
N HIS A 247 5.04 -0.90 -13.87
CA HIS A 247 5.18 0.22 -14.77
C HIS A 247 3.85 0.91 -15.09
N VAL A 248 3.79 2.19 -14.78
CA VAL A 248 2.73 3.14 -15.13
C VAL A 248 3.19 3.93 -16.34
N ASP A 249 2.35 4.01 -17.35
CA ASP A 249 2.61 4.71 -18.62
C ASP A 249 2.39 6.22 -18.53
N ASP A 250 2.79 6.93 -19.59
CA ASP A 250 2.71 8.38 -19.66
C ASP A 250 1.27 8.90 -19.57
N GLU A 251 0.29 8.17 -20.14
CA GLU A 251 -1.14 8.54 -20.04
C GLU A 251 -1.58 8.61 -18.56
N GLN A 252 -1.23 7.58 -17.77
CA GLN A 252 -1.52 7.57 -16.35
C GLN A 252 -0.79 8.65 -15.57
N LEU A 253 0.48 8.92 -15.89
CA LEU A 253 1.25 9.98 -15.24
C LEU A 253 0.63 11.35 -15.50
N GLU A 254 0.28 11.66 -16.75
CA GLU A 254 -0.40 12.89 -17.13
C GLU A 254 -1.75 13.02 -16.42
N TRP A 255 -2.57 11.95 -16.45
CA TRP A 255 -3.84 11.91 -15.74
C TRP A 255 -3.68 12.14 -14.24
N PHE A 256 -2.69 11.51 -13.61
CA PHE A 256 -2.41 11.66 -12.19
C PHE A 256 -2.06 13.12 -11.84
N GLN A 257 -1.22 13.77 -12.63
CA GLN A 257 -0.90 15.19 -12.46
C GLN A 257 -2.16 16.07 -12.60
N GLU A 258 -3.05 15.77 -13.54
CA GLU A 258 -4.32 16.50 -13.69
C GLU A 258 -5.27 16.29 -12.50
N VAL A 259 -5.31 15.08 -11.92
CA VAL A 259 -6.05 14.82 -10.67
C VAL A 259 -5.48 15.65 -9.52
N LEU A 260 -4.16 15.71 -9.39
CA LEU A 260 -3.49 16.51 -8.36
C LEU A 260 -3.74 18.01 -8.54
N LYS A 261 -3.70 18.54 -9.77
CA LYS A 261 -4.06 19.93 -10.07
C LYS A 261 -5.50 20.27 -9.70
N LYS A 262 -6.45 19.36 -9.96
CA LYS A 262 -7.86 19.55 -9.57
C LYS A 262 -8.07 19.49 -8.06
N THR A 263 -7.14 18.86 -7.34
CA THR A 263 -7.13 18.75 -5.88
C THR A 263 -6.09 19.68 -5.23
N HIS A 264 -5.58 20.69 -5.98
CA HIS A 264 -4.49 21.56 -5.56
C HIS A 264 -4.85 22.41 -4.33
N PRO A 265 -3.90 22.67 -3.41
CA PRO A 265 -4.10 23.33 -2.12
C PRO A 265 -4.38 24.84 -2.14
N ASP A 266 -4.71 25.48 -3.25
CA ASP A 266 -4.96 26.93 -3.27
C ASP A 266 -6.33 27.29 -2.63
N GLN A 267 -6.29 27.39 -1.30
CA GLN A 267 -6.79 28.49 -0.46
C GLN A 267 -8.14 28.48 0.26
N GLU A 268 -8.97 27.43 0.29
CA GLU A 268 -10.06 27.45 1.30
C GLU A 268 -10.26 26.16 2.11
N GLU A 269 -10.06 24.95 1.58
CA GLU A 269 -10.33 23.72 2.35
C GLU A 269 -9.60 22.50 1.74
N GLY A 270 -8.55 22.04 2.44
CA GLY A 270 -7.52 21.11 1.95
C GLY A 270 -7.96 19.66 1.70
N TRP A 271 -7.68 19.17 0.49
CA TRP A 271 -7.90 17.79 0.08
C TRP A 271 -7.01 16.78 0.81
N ARG A 272 -7.50 15.55 0.92
CA ARG A 272 -6.81 14.39 1.47
C ARG A 272 -6.80 13.28 0.41
N VAL A 273 -5.66 13.12 -0.25
CA VAL A 273 -5.46 12.14 -1.31
C VAL A 273 -4.71 10.94 -0.76
N CYS A 274 -5.29 9.75 -0.92
CA CYS A 274 -4.67 8.47 -0.64
C CYS A 274 -4.34 7.79 -1.98
N VAL A 275 -3.06 7.47 -2.20
CA VAL A 275 -2.57 6.89 -3.45
C VAL A 275 -2.27 5.41 -3.26
N PHE A 276 -2.56 4.59 -4.27
CA PHE A 276 -2.40 3.14 -4.26
C PHE A 276 -1.64 2.68 -5.50
N THR A 277 -0.55 1.94 -5.29
CA THR A 277 0.24 1.30 -6.35
C THR A 277 0.61 -0.10 -5.91
N HIS A 278 0.91 -1.00 -6.84
CA HIS A 278 1.38 -2.33 -6.44
C HIS A 278 2.77 -2.26 -5.79
N ALA A 279 3.77 -1.77 -6.52
CA ALA A 279 5.10 -1.54 -5.97
C ALA A 279 5.19 -0.20 -5.22
N PRO A 280 6.08 -0.06 -4.24
CA PRO A 280 6.38 1.24 -3.63
C PRO A 280 7.05 2.19 -4.64
N ILE A 281 7.03 3.49 -4.33
CA ILE A 281 7.78 4.47 -5.11
C ILE A 281 9.19 4.66 -4.53
N MET A 282 10.12 5.03 -5.39
CA MET A 282 11.47 5.40 -4.99
C MET A 282 11.44 6.60 -4.03
N GLY A 283 12.28 6.59 -2.99
CA GLY A 283 12.28 7.63 -1.95
C GLY A 283 11.15 7.52 -0.92
N SER A 284 10.37 6.44 -0.93
CA SER A 284 9.36 6.18 0.10
C SER A 284 9.94 5.79 1.45
N ASN A 285 11.23 5.42 1.54
CA ASN A 285 11.85 4.85 2.76
C ASN A 285 11.13 3.61 3.32
N LEU A 286 10.34 2.92 2.50
CA LEU A 286 9.82 1.60 2.84
C LEU A 286 10.91 0.53 2.68
N ARG A 287 10.82 -0.53 3.49
CA ARG A 287 11.70 -1.69 3.37
C ARG A 287 11.69 -2.24 1.94
N VAL A 288 12.86 -2.54 1.37
CA VAL A 288 13.02 -3.21 0.08
C VAL A 288 13.96 -4.40 0.19
N LEU A 289 13.63 -5.47 -0.53
CA LEU A 289 14.48 -6.66 -0.64
C LEU A 289 15.53 -6.46 -1.73
N GLN A 290 16.74 -6.03 -1.36
CA GLN A 290 17.79 -5.69 -2.32
C GLN A 290 18.18 -6.87 -3.23
N ASN A 291 18.41 -8.05 -2.63
CA ASN A 291 18.80 -9.26 -3.37
C ASN A 291 17.68 -9.93 -4.17
N VAL A 292 16.47 -9.36 -4.15
CA VAL A 292 15.34 -9.85 -4.95
C VAL A 292 14.90 -8.80 -5.95
N HIS A 293 14.54 -7.61 -5.50
CA HIS A 293 13.89 -6.62 -6.37
C HIS A 293 14.87 -5.57 -6.90
N VAL A 294 15.89 -5.16 -6.13
CA VAL A 294 16.91 -4.20 -6.61
C VAL A 294 17.82 -4.86 -7.65
N ILE A 295 18.29 -6.08 -7.39
CA ILE A 295 19.12 -6.83 -8.35
C ILE A 295 18.41 -7.07 -9.70
N ASN A 296 17.07 -7.08 -9.68
CA ASN A 296 16.24 -7.28 -10.86
C ASN A 296 15.74 -5.96 -11.48
N GLY A 297 16.01 -4.79 -10.88
CA GLY A 297 15.49 -3.51 -11.34
C GLY A 297 13.96 -3.46 -11.31
N CYS A 298 13.33 -4.06 -10.31
CA CYS A 298 11.87 -4.11 -10.16
C CYS A 298 11.39 -3.77 -8.75
N ALA A 299 12.19 -3.09 -7.93
CA ALA A 299 11.78 -2.69 -6.58
C ALA A 299 10.76 -1.56 -6.52
N TRP A 300 10.72 -0.71 -7.53
CA TRP A 300 10.01 0.56 -7.47
C TRP A 300 9.04 0.69 -8.64
N MET A 301 8.01 1.51 -8.49
CA MET A 301 7.22 1.98 -9.63
C MET A 301 8.14 2.64 -10.66
N ASN A 302 8.03 2.20 -11.90
CA ASN A 302 8.85 2.63 -13.04
C ASN A 302 10.35 2.53 -12.77
N HIS A 303 10.81 1.57 -11.96
CA HIS A 303 12.18 1.46 -11.48
C HIS A 303 13.23 1.73 -12.56
N CYS A 304 13.09 1.15 -13.76
CA CYS A 304 14.06 1.25 -14.84
C CYS A 304 13.81 2.42 -15.81
N SER A 305 12.77 3.24 -15.59
CA SER A 305 12.39 4.35 -16.47
C SER A 305 12.87 5.69 -15.91
N GLU A 306 13.07 6.70 -16.76
CA GLU A 306 13.47 8.05 -16.30
C GLU A 306 12.41 8.70 -15.39
N SER A 307 11.14 8.34 -15.57
CA SER A 307 10.01 8.83 -14.77
C SER A 307 9.96 8.30 -13.33
N ARG A 308 10.89 7.44 -12.90
CA ARG A 308 10.92 6.86 -11.53
C ARG A 308 10.86 7.93 -10.43
N SER A 309 11.50 9.08 -10.67
CA SER A 309 11.59 10.19 -9.72
C SER A 309 10.35 11.07 -9.72
N SER A 310 9.53 11.03 -10.78
CA SER A 310 8.34 11.88 -10.91
C SER A 310 7.31 11.62 -9.80
N PHE A 311 7.27 10.41 -9.22
CA PHE A 311 6.32 10.10 -8.15
C PHE A 311 6.69 10.80 -6.84
N ILE A 312 7.96 10.75 -6.42
CA ILE A 312 8.38 11.41 -5.17
C ILE A 312 8.38 12.93 -5.33
N GLU A 313 8.65 13.43 -6.54
CA GLU A 313 8.44 14.84 -6.88
C GLU A 313 6.96 15.24 -6.80
N ALA A 314 6.06 14.40 -7.30
CA ALA A 314 4.63 14.63 -7.16
C ALA A 314 4.22 14.70 -5.68
N VAL A 315 4.73 13.80 -4.84
CA VAL A 315 4.54 13.87 -3.38
C VAL A 315 5.05 15.21 -2.87
N LYS A 316 6.33 15.55 -3.08
CA LYS A 316 6.95 16.79 -2.59
C LYS A 316 6.17 18.05 -2.98
N ASN A 317 5.65 18.11 -4.21
CA ASN A 317 4.96 19.29 -4.73
C ASN A 317 3.46 19.35 -4.38
N ASN A 318 2.87 18.29 -3.81
CA ASN A 318 1.43 18.21 -3.56
C ASN A 318 1.12 17.82 -2.10
N PRO A 319 1.09 18.81 -1.17
CA PRO A 319 0.75 18.64 0.26
C PRO A 319 -0.55 17.88 0.57
N GLN A 320 -1.47 17.81 -0.38
CA GLN A 320 -2.73 17.09 -0.27
C GLN A 320 -2.55 15.56 -0.33
N ILE A 321 -1.41 15.03 -0.78
CA ILE A 321 -1.12 13.59 -0.76
C ILE A 321 -0.73 13.19 0.67
N LYS A 322 -1.64 12.52 1.38
CA LYS A 322 -1.46 12.21 2.81
C LYS A 322 -1.01 10.78 3.08
N LEU A 323 -1.38 9.86 2.20
CA LEU A 323 -1.08 8.44 2.33
C LEU A 323 -0.74 7.85 0.98
N TRP A 324 0.27 6.99 0.92
CA TRP A 324 0.61 6.18 -0.25
C TRP A 324 0.78 4.72 0.16
N SER A 325 0.00 3.81 -0.39
CA SER A 325 0.01 2.39 -0.02
C SER A 325 0.59 1.52 -1.14
N SER A 326 1.39 0.52 -0.77
CA SER A 326 1.98 -0.46 -1.68
C SER A 326 2.14 -1.86 -1.07
N GLY A 327 2.15 -2.89 -1.92
CA GLY A 327 2.40 -4.30 -1.58
C GLY A 327 3.77 -4.76 -2.09
N HIS A 328 3.80 -5.76 -2.97
CA HIS A 328 4.92 -6.27 -3.78
C HIS A 328 5.99 -7.06 -3.00
N PHE A 329 6.31 -6.62 -1.79
CA PHE A 329 7.39 -7.21 -1.00
C PHE A 329 6.95 -8.36 -0.10
N HIS A 330 5.67 -8.64 0.03
CA HIS A 330 5.18 -9.78 0.81
C HIS A 330 5.76 -9.85 2.24
N LEU A 331 6.03 -8.69 2.82
CA LEU A 331 6.67 -8.53 4.12
C LEU A 331 5.63 -8.12 5.17
N SER A 332 5.85 -8.52 6.41
CA SER A 332 5.05 -8.14 7.56
C SER A 332 5.08 -6.64 7.81
N HIS A 333 4.13 -6.23 8.65
CA HIS A 333 4.01 -4.92 9.26
C HIS A 333 4.85 -4.80 10.54
N GLU A 334 5.54 -5.86 10.96
CA GLU A 334 6.37 -5.86 12.18
C GLU A 334 7.68 -5.10 11.98
N PHE A 335 8.09 -4.91 10.73
CA PHE A 335 9.25 -4.07 10.43
C PHE A 335 8.95 -2.60 10.69
N ALA A 336 9.89 -1.89 11.33
CA ALA A 336 9.75 -0.47 11.64
C ALA A 336 9.54 0.40 10.39
N ASP A 337 10.15 0.00 9.28
CA ASP A 337 10.09 0.58 7.93
C ASP A 337 8.94 0.01 7.08
N SER A 338 7.96 -0.68 7.68
CA SER A 338 6.66 -0.99 7.04
C SER A 338 5.73 0.23 6.96
N LEU A 339 6.05 1.27 7.72
CA LEU A 339 5.50 2.61 7.63
C LEU A 339 6.68 3.58 7.56
N SER A 340 6.53 4.68 6.86
CA SER A 340 7.50 5.76 6.83
C SER A 340 6.79 7.08 6.56
N ASN A 341 7.38 8.19 6.97
CA ASN A 341 6.86 9.52 6.70
C ASN A 341 7.96 10.32 5.99
N VAL A 342 7.68 10.73 4.76
CA VAL A 342 8.62 11.50 3.93
C VAL A 342 7.87 12.69 3.34
N ASN A 343 8.44 13.89 3.51
CA ASN A 343 7.75 15.15 3.26
C ASN A 343 6.47 15.26 4.12
N HIS A 344 5.29 15.29 3.50
CA HIS A 344 3.97 15.36 4.16
C HIS A 344 3.12 14.12 3.89
N CYS A 345 3.72 13.05 3.35
CA CYS A 345 3.04 11.82 2.99
C CYS A 345 3.57 10.67 3.85
N THR A 346 2.64 9.87 4.37
CA THR A 346 2.97 8.57 4.98
C THR A 346 2.92 7.48 3.92
N PHE A 347 4.00 6.72 3.79
CA PHE A 347 4.03 5.52 2.97
C PHE A 347 3.72 4.30 3.82
N MET A 348 2.92 3.39 3.28
CA MET A 348 2.39 2.23 3.99
C MET A 348 2.57 0.95 3.18
N GLN A 349 3.39 0.05 3.70
CA GLN A 349 3.47 -1.31 3.20
C GLN A 349 2.26 -2.13 3.68
N VAL A 350 1.76 -2.96 2.78
CA VAL A 350 0.70 -3.94 3.06
C VAL A 350 1.25 -5.33 2.82
N GLY A 351 1.04 -6.21 3.80
CA GLY A 351 1.41 -7.62 3.74
C GLY A 351 0.48 -8.43 2.85
N VAL A 352 0.63 -9.76 2.92
CA VAL A 352 -0.15 -10.70 2.12
C VAL A 352 -1.30 -11.31 2.89
N VAL A 353 -2.29 -11.80 2.15
CA VAL A 353 -3.46 -12.51 2.70
C VAL A 353 -3.21 -14.04 2.79
N GLY A 354 -2.61 -14.61 1.74
CA GLY A 354 -2.37 -16.04 1.59
C GLY A 354 -1.23 -16.58 2.46
N GLU A 355 -1.34 -17.84 2.88
CA GLU A 355 -0.35 -18.50 3.74
C GLU A 355 0.92 -18.89 2.97
N LYS A 356 0.79 -19.24 1.69
CA LYS A 356 1.95 -19.63 0.86
C LYS A 356 2.71 -18.43 0.27
N SER A 357 2.13 -17.24 0.38
CA SER A 357 2.63 -16.06 -0.28
C SER A 357 3.57 -15.25 0.61
N THR A 358 3.50 -15.43 1.93
CA THR A 358 4.32 -14.64 2.87
C THR A 358 5.79 -15.04 2.83
N ARG A 359 6.69 -14.06 2.98
CA ARG A 359 8.13 -14.29 3.08
C ARG A 359 8.61 -14.48 4.52
N ASP A 360 7.82 -14.05 5.50
CA ASP A 360 8.16 -14.05 6.92
C ASP A 360 7.11 -14.74 7.81
N HIS A 361 6.26 -15.57 7.17
CA HIS A 361 5.19 -16.34 7.81
C HIS A 361 4.05 -15.51 8.42
N THR A 362 4.05 -14.18 8.22
CA THR A 362 2.95 -13.33 8.63
C THR A 362 1.91 -13.16 7.51
N ARG A 363 0.63 -13.17 7.90
CA ARG A 363 -0.50 -12.82 7.03
C ARG A 363 -1.21 -11.62 7.63
N GLN A 364 -1.21 -10.50 6.93
CA GLN A 364 -1.62 -9.21 7.49
C GLN A 364 -2.29 -8.31 6.44
N THR A 365 -3.29 -7.56 6.88
CA THR A 365 -4.03 -6.56 6.09
C THR A 365 -4.00 -5.22 6.82
N ARG A 366 -4.06 -4.11 6.08
CA ARG A 366 -4.19 -2.76 6.66
C ARG A 366 -5.64 -2.31 6.70
N ILE A 367 -6.05 -1.66 7.78
CA ILE A 367 -7.28 -0.86 7.83
C ILE A 367 -6.91 0.58 8.16
N VAL A 368 -7.42 1.53 7.37
CA VAL A 368 -7.32 2.96 7.65
C VAL A 368 -8.69 3.47 8.08
N GLN A 369 -8.80 3.86 9.35
CA GLN A 369 -9.96 4.58 9.86
C GLN A 369 -9.66 6.08 9.78
N GLY A 370 -10.43 6.83 9.00
CA GLY A 370 -10.16 8.24 8.76
C GLY A 370 -11.32 9.17 9.06
N ASN A 371 -11.00 10.42 9.36
CA ASN A 371 -11.94 11.53 9.48
C ASN A 371 -11.35 12.82 8.87
N SER A 372 -11.95 13.98 9.16
CA SER A 372 -11.48 15.28 8.63
C SER A 372 -10.12 15.75 9.16
N ARG A 373 -9.60 15.17 10.26
CA ARG A 373 -8.38 15.61 10.95
C ARG A 373 -7.29 14.56 11.03
N GLU A 374 -7.63 13.28 11.11
CA GLU A 374 -6.66 12.22 11.34
C GLU A 374 -6.98 10.93 10.58
N PHE A 375 -5.93 10.16 10.29
CA PHE A 375 -6.01 8.77 9.84
C PHE A 375 -5.35 7.84 10.87
N ASN A 376 -6.10 6.85 11.35
CA ASN A 376 -5.60 5.78 12.20
C ASN A 376 -5.32 4.54 11.34
N ILE A 377 -4.07 4.06 11.37
CA ILE A 377 -3.59 2.91 10.59
C ILE A 377 -3.53 1.70 11.51
N TYR A 378 -4.33 0.70 11.18
CA TYR A 378 -4.42 -0.56 11.89
C TYR A 378 -3.83 -1.71 11.08
N THR A 379 -3.30 -2.70 11.79
CA THR A 379 -2.97 -4.02 11.26
C THR A 379 -4.00 -5.03 11.74
N VAL A 380 -4.56 -5.79 10.81
CA VAL A 380 -5.30 -7.03 11.10
C VAL A 380 -4.34 -8.18 10.90
N ASN A 381 -4.01 -8.88 11.97
CA ASN A 381 -3.11 -10.02 11.93
C ASN A 381 -3.93 -11.33 11.87
N HIS A 382 -3.96 -11.96 10.70
CA HIS A 382 -4.81 -13.12 10.43
C HIS A 382 -4.27 -14.44 10.98
N HIS A 383 -3.02 -14.47 11.44
CA HIS A 383 -2.38 -15.67 11.97
C HIS A 383 -2.35 -15.70 13.51
N VAL A 384 -2.49 -14.55 14.15
CA VAL A 384 -2.65 -14.43 15.61
C VAL A 384 -4.14 -14.40 15.96
N ARG A 385 -4.55 -15.25 16.90
CA ARG A 385 -5.93 -15.31 17.39
C ARG A 385 -6.00 -14.86 18.84
N MET A 386 -6.95 -13.99 19.13
CA MET A 386 -7.29 -13.55 20.49
C MET A 386 -8.10 -14.63 21.22
N GLU A 387 -8.30 -14.48 22.52
CA GLU A 387 -9.09 -15.43 23.33
C GLU A 387 -10.54 -15.62 22.82
N ASP A 388 -11.12 -14.56 22.22
CA ASP A 388 -12.45 -14.58 21.61
C ASP A 388 -12.48 -15.26 20.21
N GLY A 389 -11.34 -15.76 19.74
CA GLY A 389 -11.18 -16.41 18.44
C GLY A 389 -11.06 -15.45 17.25
N SER A 390 -11.13 -14.13 17.47
CA SER A 390 -10.91 -13.12 16.44
C SER A 390 -9.44 -12.92 16.11
N ALA A 391 -9.14 -12.36 14.94
CA ALA A 391 -7.80 -11.89 14.61
C ALA A 391 -7.35 -10.77 15.55
N ASP A 392 -6.04 -10.71 15.78
CA ASP A 392 -5.43 -9.57 16.46
C ASP A 392 -5.58 -8.29 15.61
N LEU A 393 -6.00 -7.21 16.26
CA LEU A 393 -6.26 -5.91 15.65
C LEU A 393 -5.46 -4.87 16.42
N ARG A 394 -4.40 -4.37 15.80
CA ARG A 394 -3.42 -3.47 16.42
C ARG A 394 -3.43 -2.11 15.74
N LEU A 395 -3.44 -1.02 16.53
CA LEU A 395 -3.17 0.32 16.04
C LEU A 395 -1.65 0.49 15.90
N ASP A 396 -1.17 0.82 14.70
CA ASP A 396 0.26 0.99 14.44
C ASP A 396 0.66 2.47 14.46
N ALA A 397 -0.17 3.33 13.88
CA ALA A 397 0.11 4.77 13.86
C ALA A 397 -1.14 5.62 13.63
N THR A 398 -1.04 6.89 14.01
CA THR A 398 -2.00 7.94 13.70
C THR A 398 -1.32 9.04 12.90
N ILE A 399 -1.93 9.49 11.81
CA ILE A 399 -1.49 10.62 11.00
C ILE A 399 -2.35 11.83 11.35
N ASP A 400 -1.73 12.92 11.78
CA ASP A 400 -2.39 14.23 11.85
C ASP A 400 -2.38 14.86 10.45
N LEU A 401 -3.57 15.08 9.86
CA LEU A 401 -3.69 15.56 8.48
C LEU A 401 -3.36 17.05 8.32
N SER A 402 -3.35 17.80 9.43
CA SER A 402 -3.02 19.21 9.46
C SER A 402 -1.51 19.43 9.49
N SER A 403 -0.79 18.70 10.33
CA SER A 403 0.67 18.79 10.44
C SER A 403 1.41 17.84 9.49
N GLY A 404 0.77 16.76 9.07
CA GLY A 404 1.40 15.65 8.34
C GLY A 404 2.20 14.70 9.26
N GLU A 405 2.17 14.91 10.57
CA GLU A 405 2.94 14.15 11.56
C GLU A 405 2.41 12.71 11.69
N LEU A 406 3.32 11.74 11.65
CA LEU A 406 3.06 10.33 11.91
C LEU A 406 3.42 9.99 13.37
N LYS A 407 2.40 9.74 14.19
CA LYS A 407 2.55 9.29 15.59
C LYS A 407 2.44 7.77 15.65
N ARG A 408 3.57 7.09 15.82
CA ARG A 408 3.61 5.64 16.01
C ARG A 408 3.15 5.27 17.41
N GLN A 409 2.42 4.16 17.52
CA GLN A 409 2.13 3.59 18.82
C GLN A 409 3.38 2.90 19.36
N GLU A 410 3.71 3.14 20.63
CA GLU A 410 4.70 2.34 21.37
C GLU A 410 4.08 0.96 21.67
N ASN A 411 3.98 0.13 20.65
CA ASN A 411 3.52 -1.23 20.84
C ASN A 411 4.66 -2.01 21.49
N LYS A 412 4.40 -2.56 22.69
CA LYS A 412 5.25 -3.62 23.23
C LYS A 412 5.28 -4.75 22.19
N PRO A 413 6.46 -5.32 21.87
CA PRO A 413 6.51 -6.62 21.21
C PRO A 413 5.53 -7.53 21.94
N LEU A 414 4.66 -8.23 21.21
CA LEU A 414 3.67 -9.14 21.80
C LEU A 414 4.34 -9.98 22.90
N ASP A 415 3.94 -9.75 24.16
CA ASP A 415 4.46 -10.45 25.34
C ASP A 415 4.34 -11.96 25.08
N GLY A 416 5.47 -12.62 24.84
CA GLY A 416 5.53 -14.04 24.46
C GLY A 416 6.83 -14.49 23.81
N ASP A 417 7.61 -13.57 23.25
CA ASP A 417 8.98 -13.85 22.82
C ASP A 417 9.89 -12.70 23.28
N GLU A 418 10.28 -12.72 24.57
CA GLU A 418 11.57 -12.18 25.03
C GLU A 418 12.75 -12.99 24.46
N SER A 419 12.55 -13.64 23.32
CA SER A 419 13.65 -14.14 22.56
C SER A 419 14.11 -13.01 21.66
N GLU A 420 15.32 -12.55 21.97
CA GLU A 420 16.26 -12.14 20.93
C GLU A 420 16.31 -13.17 19.75
N ASP A 421 15.68 -14.36 19.87
CA ASP A 421 15.57 -15.44 18.87
C ASP A 421 14.58 -15.21 17.72
N VAL A 422 13.60 -14.31 17.77
CA VAL A 422 12.87 -13.91 16.54
C VAL A 422 13.77 -13.04 15.64
N TRP A 423 14.69 -12.30 16.26
CA TRP A 423 15.74 -11.54 15.57
C TRP A 423 17.05 -12.35 15.39
N ASN A 424 17.21 -13.53 16.02
CA ASN A 424 18.41 -14.38 15.96
C ASN A 424 18.20 -15.74 15.29
N LYS A 425 17.08 -15.99 14.58
CA LYS A 425 17.10 -17.10 13.63
C LYS A 425 18.06 -16.75 12.51
N GLU A 426 18.95 -17.69 12.21
CA GLU A 426 19.87 -17.71 11.06
C GLU A 426 19.16 -17.48 9.70
N ASP A 427 17.82 -17.37 9.71
CA ASP A 427 16.93 -16.91 8.64
C ASP A 427 16.85 -15.37 8.46
N ASN A 428 17.67 -14.58 9.19
CA ASN A 428 17.88 -13.13 9.00
C ASN A 428 18.48 -12.74 7.62
N VAL A 429 18.44 -13.66 6.66
CA VAL A 429 18.67 -13.47 5.23
C VAL A 429 17.51 -12.68 4.57
N LEU A 430 16.53 -12.19 5.34
CA LEU A 430 15.53 -11.23 4.88
C LEU A 430 16.15 -9.84 4.78
N PHE A 431 16.85 -9.64 3.66
CA PHE A 431 17.60 -8.46 3.27
C PHE A 431 16.84 -7.15 3.52
N GLY A 432 17.34 -6.37 4.49
CA GLY A 432 16.90 -5.00 4.71
C GLY A 432 17.37 -4.08 3.58
N ALA A 433 16.57 -3.06 3.31
CA ALA A 433 17.05 -1.93 2.53
C ALA A 433 17.92 -1.08 3.43
N TYR A 434 19.19 -0.97 3.08
CA TYR A 434 20.00 0.05 3.69
C TYR A 434 19.75 1.39 3.00
N VAL A 435 19.18 2.32 3.76
CA VAL A 435 19.09 3.73 3.40
C VAL A 435 20.21 4.44 4.15
N PRO A 436 21.11 5.16 3.45
CA PRO A 436 22.21 5.85 4.09
C PRO A 436 21.73 6.83 5.15
N GLN A 437 22.46 6.89 6.26
CA GLN A 437 22.30 7.90 7.31
C GLN A 437 23.46 8.90 7.27
N GLU A 438 23.26 10.09 7.85
CA GLU A 438 24.31 11.13 7.90
C GLU A 438 25.54 10.66 8.71
N GLU A 439 25.33 9.81 9.71
CA GLU A 439 26.35 9.21 10.56
C GLU A 439 27.10 8.02 9.94
N ASP A 440 26.68 7.56 8.76
CA ASP A 440 27.41 6.55 8.00
C ASP A 440 28.78 7.11 7.67
N GLY A 441 29.83 6.54 8.27
CA GLY A 441 31.16 7.16 8.43
C GLY A 441 31.98 7.45 7.17
N CYS A 442 31.38 7.63 6.00
CA CYS A 442 32.03 7.89 4.72
C CYS A 442 31.32 8.96 3.86
N TYR A 443 30.92 10.10 4.45
CA TYR A 443 30.72 11.34 3.67
C TYR A 443 32.11 11.89 3.25
N LEU A 444 32.74 11.28 2.25
CA LEU A 444 34.07 11.71 1.78
C LEU A 444 33.92 12.80 0.71
N GLU A 445 34.00 14.07 1.12
CA GLU A 445 34.15 15.21 0.20
C GLU A 445 35.49 15.21 -0.58
N ALA A 446 36.48 14.40 -0.16
CA ALA A 446 37.78 14.27 -0.84
C ALA A 446 38.28 12.79 -0.89
N PRO A 447 38.71 12.26 -2.06
CA PRO A 447 38.83 10.83 -2.34
C PRO A 447 40.26 10.26 -2.15
N ASN A 448 40.94 10.61 -1.06
CA ASN A 448 42.29 10.08 -0.82
C ASN A 448 42.24 9.00 0.27
N GLY A 449 41.72 7.81 -0.06
CA GLY A 449 41.63 6.70 0.88
C GLY A 449 41.47 5.33 0.24
N ARG A 450 42.03 4.30 0.89
CA ARG A 450 41.77 2.87 0.67
C ARG A 450 40.54 2.51 1.51
N ILE A 451 39.48 1.97 0.91
CA ILE A 451 38.14 2.14 1.51
C ILE A 451 37.57 0.89 2.18
N VAL A 452 37.78 -0.34 1.69
CA VAL A 452 37.32 -1.53 2.46
C VAL A 452 38.13 -2.79 2.13
N CYS A 453 38.55 -3.55 3.15
CA CYS A 453 39.15 -4.90 3.04
C CYS A 453 38.13 -5.98 3.46
N GLU A 454 38.27 -7.24 3.03
CA GLU A 454 37.38 -8.40 3.34
C GLU A 454 36.92 -8.47 4.82
N ASN A 455 37.81 -8.08 5.75
CA ASN A 455 37.57 -8.11 7.19
C ASN A 455 36.71 -6.94 7.74
N GLU A 456 36.37 -5.93 6.92
CA GLU A 456 35.59 -4.73 7.32
C GLU A 456 34.23 -4.64 6.61
N LEU A 457 33.94 -5.54 5.66
CA LEU A 457 32.72 -5.55 4.82
C LEU A 457 31.43 -5.91 5.55
N GLY A 458 31.51 -6.46 6.77
CA GLY A 458 30.34 -6.90 7.53
C GLY A 458 29.63 -5.81 8.33
N GLU A 459 30.29 -4.68 8.61
CA GLU A 459 29.76 -3.67 9.56
C GLU A 459 29.85 -2.20 9.06
N LYS A 460 30.62 -1.88 8.02
CA LYS A 460 30.77 -0.50 7.51
C LYS A 460 30.11 -0.31 6.15
N VAL A 461 29.12 0.57 6.09
CA VAL A 461 28.58 1.08 4.82
C VAL A 461 29.40 2.28 4.37
N CYS A 462 29.96 2.19 3.16
CA CYS A 462 30.74 3.26 2.53
C CYS A 462 30.02 3.76 1.28
N TRP A 463 30.07 5.07 1.03
CA TRP A 463 29.37 5.71 -0.08
C TRP A 463 30.26 6.69 -0.83
N TRP A 464 29.99 6.87 -2.12
CA TRP A 464 30.79 7.72 -3.00
C TRP A 464 29.92 8.50 -3.98
N HIS A 465 30.10 9.82 -4.00
CA HIS A 465 29.64 10.67 -5.09
C HIS A 465 30.68 10.67 -6.22
N MET A 466 30.27 10.09 -7.34
CA MET A 466 31.03 10.05 -8.58
C MET A 466 30.92 11.40 -9.31
N ASN A 467 31.88 11.70 -10.18
CA ASN A 467 31.94 13.00 -10.86
C ASN A 467 30.82 13.24 -11.87
N ASP A 468 30.21 12.16 -12.36
CA ASP A 468 29.02 12.15 -13.21
C ASP A 468 27.72 12.32 -12.42
N GLY A 469 27.80 12.55 -11.10
CA GLY A 469 26.67 12.75 -10.21
C GLY A 469 26.05 11.45 -9.69
N LYS A 470 26.59 10.27 -10.04
CA LYS A 470 26.12 8.99 -9.53
C LYS A 470 26.54 8.76 -8.08
N VAL A 471 25.73 8.02 -7.35
CA VAL A 471 26.02 7.63 -5.96
C VAL A 471 26.20 6.12 -5.92
N LEU A 472 27.36 5.67 -5.44
CA LEU A 472 27.68 4.26 -5.26
C LEU A 472 27.86 3.99 -3.77
N GLY A 473 27.51 2.78 -3.32
CA GLY A 473 27.76 2.36 -1.95
C GLY A 473 28.09 0.87 -1.85
N VAL A 474 28.81 0.48 -0.80
CA VAL A 474 29.02 -0.92 -0.44
C VAL A 474 28.07 -1.31 0.67
N HIS A 475 27.25 -2.32 0.41
CA HIS A 475 26.29 -2.87 1.36
C HIS A 475 26.24 -4.40 1.26
N ASP A 476 26.34 -5.11 2.39
CA ASP A 476 26.36 -6.58 2.46
C ASP A 476 27.31 -7.27 1.48
N GLY A 477 28.50 -6.68 1.29
CA GLY A 477 29.48 -7.21 0.34
C GLY A 477 29.11 -7.05 -1.13
N GLN A 478 28.22 -6.12 -1.46
CA GLN A 478 27.84 -5.75 -2.83
C GLN A 478 28.12 -4.28 -3.05
N ILE A 479 28.46 -3.91 -4.29
CA ILE A 479 28.44 -2.50 -4.72
C ILE A 479 27.07 -2.24 -5.32
N VAL A 480 26.40 -1.21 -4.86
CA VAL A 480 25.05 -0.81 -5.27
C VAL A 480 25.11 0.64 -5.76
N GLU A 481 24.43 0.93 -6.86
CA GLU A 481 24.17 2.30 -7.30
C GLU A 481 22.87 2.79 -6.69
N TYR A 482 22.84 4.06 -6.31
CA TYR A 482 21.72 4.71 -5.66
C TYR A 482 21.30 5.96 -6.42
N ASP A 483 20.02 6.29 -6.30
CA ASP A 483 19.48 7.53 -6.83
C ASP A 483 20.06 8.70 -6.05
N ALA A 484 20.64 9.68 -6.76
CA ALA A 484 21.36 10.78 -6.10
C ALA A 484 20.46 11.70 -5.27
N THR A 485 19.14 11.69 -5.50
CA THR A 485 18.19 12.58 -4.82
C THR A 485 17.59 11.90 -3.60
N THR A 486 17.16 10.65 -3.76
CA THR A 486 16.43 9.91 -2.73
C THR A 486 17.31 8.93 -1.96
N LEU A 487 18.53 8.68 -2.44
CA LEU A 487 19.44 7.65 -1.95
C LEU A 487 18.80 6.25 -1.86
N SER A 488 17.78 6.02 -2.69
CA SER A 488 17.16 4.71 -2.85
C SER A 488 18.00 3.85 -3.81
N PRO A 489 18.15 2.54 -3.55
CA PRO A 489 18.96 1.67 -4.39
C PRO A 489 18.34 1.48 -5.79
N LEU A 490 19.17 1.68 -6.82
CA LEU A 490 18.84 1.51 -8.24
C LEU A 490 19.23 0.14 -8.77
N GLY A 491 20.31 -0.46 -8.27
CA GLY A 491 20.74 -1.74 -8.78
C GLY A 491 22.12 -2.13 -8.31
N ILE A 492 22.41 -3.42 -8.44
CA ILE A 492 23.72 -3.97 -8.08
C ILE A 492 24.71 -3.66 -9.20
N VAL A 493 25.86 -3.07 -8.85
CA VAL A 493 27.01 -2.83 -9.73
C VAL A 493 27.93 -4.04 -9.73
N VAL A 494 28.22 -4.57 -8.52
CA VAL A 494 29.05 -5.76 -8.32
C VAL A 494 28.41 -6.60 -7.21
N ASN A 495 28.09 -7.87 -7.49
CA ASN A 495 27.47 -8.76 -6.50
C ASN A 495 28.51 -9.39 -5.55
N THR A 496 28.06 -10.06 -4.50
CA THR A 496 28.93 -10.70 -3.49
C THR A 496 29.90 -11.73 -4.07
N LYS A 497 29.46 -12.51 -5.07
CA LYS A 497 30.31 -13.53 -5.72
C LYS A 497 31.40 -12.90 -6.56
N GLU A 498 31.09 -11.80 -7.23
CA GLU A 498 32.04 -11.01 -7.99
C GLU A 498 33.00 -10.29 -7.02
N MET A 499 32.49 -9.64 -5.98
CA MET A 499 33.32 -8.97 -4.98
C MET A 499 34.39 -9.91 -4.40
N GLY A 500 34.01 -11.11 -3.94
CA GLY A 500 34.97 -12.08 -3.40
C GLY A 500 35.86 -11.45 -2.32
N LYS A 501 37.19 -11.57 -2.48
CA LYS A 501 38.19 -10.95 -1.58
C LYS A 501 38.69 -9.58 -2.05
N ARG A 502 38.09 -9.02 -3.10
CA ARG A 502 38.60 -7.82 -3.76
C ARG A 502 38.26 -6.58 -2.94
N GLU A 503 39.20 -5.66 -2.90
CA GLU A 503 39.04 -4.34 -2.28
C GLU A 503 38.44 -3.35 -3.27
N VAL A 504 37.62 -2.43 -2.77
CA VAL A 504 37.04 -1.35 -3.59
C VAL A 504 37.85 -0.07 -3.41
N LEU A 505 38.30 0.49 -4.52
CA LEU A 505 39.00 1.78 -4.56
C LEU A 505 38.29 2.73 -5.51
N ILE A 506 38.14 3.98 -5.10
CA ILE A 506 37.85 5.10 -6.00
C ILE A 506 39.18 5.80 -6.27
N VAL A 507 39.64 5.76 -7.52
CA VAL A 507 40.94 6.30 -7.93
C VAL A 507 40.71 7.44 -8.92
N GLY A 508 41.32 8.60 -8.69
CA GLY A 508 41.19 9.76 -9.59
C GLY A 508 41.46 11.10 -8.93
N GLU A 509 41.82 12.10 -9.74
CA GLU A 509 41.82 13.52 -9.34
C GLU A 509 40.39 14.10 -9.45
N GLU A 510 40.18 15.33 -8.99
CA GLU A 510 38.85 15.99 -8.85
C GLU A 510 37.92 15.82 -10.07
N ASN A 511 38.45 15.66 -11.29
CA ASN A 511 37.67 15.57 -12.53
C ASN A 511 37.59 14.18 -13.19
N GLU A 512 38.33 13.16 -12.72
CA GLU A 512 38.30 11.80 -13.32
C GLU A 512 38.31 10.70 -12.25
N LYS A 513 37.21 10.52 -11.52
CA LYS A 513 37.04 9.41 -10.57
C LYS A 513 36.65 8.11 -11.26
N VAL A 514 37.34 7.03 -10.90
CA VAL A 514 37.16 5.69 -11.45
C VAL A 514 36.95 4.68 -10.33
N LEU A 515 35.94 3.81 -10.47
CA LEU A 515 35.71 2.68 -9.58
C LEU A 515 36.62 1.50 -9.98
N VAL A 516 37.39 0.99 -9.02
CA VAL A 516 38.37 -0.08 -9.23
C VAL A 516 38.20 -1.19 -8.19
N LEU A 517 38.15 -2.44 -8.66
CA LEU A 517 38.27 -3.63 -7.81
C LEU A 517 39.72 -4.10 -7.82
N VAL A 518 40.33 -4.30 -6.64
CA VAL A 518 41.72 -4.75 -6.50
C VAL A 518 41.78 -6.09 -5.79
N ASP A 519 42.48 -7.05 -6.37
CA ASP A 519 42.85 -8.30 -5.69
C ASP A 519 44.07 -8.01 -4.78
N PRO A 520 43.92 -8.10 -3.44
CA PRO A 520 45.00 -7.75 -2.51
C PRO A 520 46.18 -8.73 -2.56
N ASP A 521 45.96 -9.97 -2.98
CA ASP A 521 47.01 -11.00 -3.02
C ASP A 521 47.87 -10.83 -4.28
N THR A 522 47.26 -10.42 -5.40
CA THR A 522 47.94 -10.33 -6.70
C THR A 522 48.24 -8.91 -7.15
N ASN A 523 47.67 -7.88 -6.50
CA ASN A 523 47.65 -6.48 -6.94
C ASN A 523 47.10 -6.27 -8.37
N LYS A 524 46.35 -7.25 -8.90
CA LYS A 524 45.63 -7.07 -10.16
C LYS A 524 44.38 -6.24 -9.90
N PHE A 525 44.04 -5.38 -10.86
CA PHE A 525 42.87 -4.52 -10.75
C PHE A 525 41.94 -4.65 -11.96
N GLU A 526 40.65 -4.42 -11.70
CA GLU A 526 39.58 -4.32 -12.71
C GLU A 526 38.93 -2.95 -12.57
N VAL A 527 38.80 -2.22 -13.68
CA VAL A 527 38.08 -0.96 -13.73
C VAL A 527 36.61 -1.24 -14.03
N ILE A 528 35.72 -0.69 -13.22
CA ILE A 528 34.28 -0.74 -13.47
C ILE A 528 33.88 0.51 -14.25
N HIS A 529 33.48 0.31 -15.50
CA HIS A 529 33.00 1.36 -16.38
C HIS A 529 31.48 1.52 -16.28
N PRO A 530 30.96 2.75 -16.45
CA PRO A 530 29.52 2.95 -16.62
C PRO A 530 29.04 2.33 -17.94
N ASN A 531 27.76 1.99 -17.98
CA ASN A 531 27.00 1.58 -19.16
C ASN A 531 26.81 2.76 -20.13
N ASP A 532 26.30 2.47 -21.33
CA ASP A 532 26.04 3.48 -22.37
C ASP A 532 25.07 4.59 -21.93
N ASP A 533 24.19 4.29 -20.97
CA ASP A 533 23.24 5.26 -20.36
C ASP A 533 23.83 6.01 -19.15
N GLY A 534 25.11 5.78 -18.84
CA GLY A 534 25.82 6.38 -17.72
C GLY A 534 25.56 5.73 -16.36
N SER A 535 24.71 4.70 -16.26
CA SER A 535 24.55 3.93 -15.02
C SER A 535 25.70 2.95 -14.81
N TYR A 536 25.99 2.59 -13.56
CA TYR A 536 26.93 1.53 -13.17
C TYR A 536 26.22 0.20 -12.89
N TRP A 537 24.96 0.23 -12.45
CA TRP A 537 24.25 -1.00 -12.10
C TRP A 537 24.04 -1.93 -13.29
N ARG A 538 24.03 -3.24 -13.03
CA ARG A 538 24.02 -4.28 -14.05
C ARG A 538 22.71 -5.05 -14.05
N LYS A 539 22.35 -5.56 -15.22
CA LYS A 539 21.22 -6.47 -15.39
C LYS A 539 21.66 -7.91 -15.08
N TYR A 540 21.23 -8.45 -13.95
CA TYR A 540 21.56 -9.83 -13.57
C TYR A 540 20.52 -10.87 -14.05
N GLN A 541 19.28 -10.45 -14.29
CA GLN A 541 18.23 -11.33 -14.80
C GLN A 541 17.63 -10.81 -16.11
N ARG A 542 17.39 -11.74 -17.04
CA ARG A 542 16.61 -11.49 -18.26
C ARG A 542 15.12 -11.56 -17.97
N ASN A 543 14.33 -10.92 -18.84
CA ASN A 543 12.87 -11.00 -18.86
C ASN A 543 12.39 -12.46 -18.73
N LYS A 544 11.37 -12.71 -17.89
CA LYS A 544 10.88 -14.06 -17.56
C LYS A 544 10.42 -14.83 -18.79
N ARG A 545 9.73 -14.17 -19.73
CA ARG A 545 9.28 -14.78 -20.98
C ARG A 545 10.47 -15.33 -21.78
N VAL A 546 11.52 -14.54 -21.94
CA VAL A 546 12.75 -14.96 -22.65
C VAL A 546 13.37 -16.16 -21.97
N ARG A 547 13.47 -16.16 -20.63
CA ARG A 547 14.00 -17.30 -19.86
C ARG A 547 13.15 -18.56 -20.02
N GLN A 548 11.82 -18.43 -20.06
CA GLN A 548 10.93 -19.57 -20.29
C GLN A 548 11.07 -20.12 -21.72
N GLU A 549 11.19 -19.24 -22.73
CA GLU A 549 11.47 -19.67 -24.11
C GLU A 549 12.81 -20.39 -24.23
N GLU A 550 13.86 -19.90 -23.56
CA GLU A 550 15.18 -20.55 -23.50
C GLU A 550 15.08 -21.93 -22.84
N LYS A 551 14.44 -22.03 -21.67
CA LYS A 551 14.22 -23.30 -20.97
C LYS A 551 13.42 -24.30 -21.81
N ALA A 552 12.41 -23.84 -22.55
CA ALA A 552 11.65 -24.69 -23.46
C ALA A 552 12.52 -25.22 -24.61
N ARG A 553 13.42 -24.39 -25.17
CA ARG A 553 14.40 -24.83 -26.19
C ARG A 553 15.40 -25.83 -25.61
N GLU A 554 15.87 -25.62 -24.39
CA GLU A 554 16.77 -26.55 -23.69
C GLU A 554 16.10 -27.92 -23.45
N LEU A 555 14.86 -27.93 -22.96
CA LEU A 555 14.07 -29.16 -22.77
C LEU A 555 13.84 -29.89 -24.10
N ALA A 556 13.53 -29.15 -25.16
CA ALA A 556 13.38 -29.73 -26.50
C ALA A 556 14.70 -30.35 -27.00
N ALA A 557 15.84 -29.69 -26.76
CA ALA A 557 17.16 -30.22 -27.09
C ALA A 557 17.49 -31.48 -26.26
N GLN A 558 17.25 -31.46 -24.94
CA GLN A 558 17.45 -32.61 -24.06
C GLN A 558 16.59 -33.81 -24.50
N ALA A 559 15.30 -33.56 -24.80
CA ALA A 559 14.40 -34.60 -25.31
C ALA A 559 14.83 -35.15 -26.67
N TRP A 560 15.48 -34.35 -27.51
CA TRP A 560 16.07 -34.80 -28.78
C TRP A 560 17.32 -35.65 -28.56
N PHE A 561 18.23 -35.23 -27.68
CA PHE A 561 19.45 -35.99 -27.35
C PHE A 561 19.13 -37.30 -26.62
N GLY A 562 18.13 -37.34 -25.74
CA GLY A 562 17.71 -38.55 -25.02
C GLY A 562 16.93 -39.57 -25.86
N LYS A 563 16.59 -39.24 -27.12
CA LYS A 563 16.00 -40.18 -28.10
C LYS A 563 17.05 -40.87 -28.98
N LYS A 564 18.33 -40.49 -28.88
CA LYS A 564 19.46 -41.23 -29.44
C LYS A 564 19.99 -42.21 -28.40
#